data_AF-A0A1F2XAH0-F1
#
_entry.id   AF-A0A1F2XAH0-F1
#
_cell.length_a   1.000
_cell.length_b   1.000
_cell.length_c   1.000
_cell.angle_alpha   90.00
_cell.angle_beta   90.00
_cell.angle_gamma   90.00
#
_symmetry.space_group_name_H-M   'P 1'
#
loop_
_entity.id
_entity.type
_entity.pdbx_description
1 polymer ?
#
loop_
_entity_poly.entity_id
_entity_poly.type
_entity_poly.pdbx_seq_one_letter_code
_entity_poly.pdbx_strand_id
1 'polypeptide(L)'
;MPGLFVRRRRATAWWVLAVAVAAIAPISGTAEARTVTRAEVEAAAAAEAQAADALDLAEQQLARATGDRDRYRESLERIAARQDDLAGRSAANTATVRDRVARMYMVAGAGTVRLAVEDVAAFTAKMAYLGAIAESDRRTVVNLAFSANDLAGLEVAARDQLATEEQRVADAAAAVAARSGELDAARAENAAISAEWQLQEDARRAAIEAELRAQEAALQAATTTTTSPTTTTTTGSAVTTTTLGTTTTTTPGDYGWDPGGGVGQWRTLLTRIFSEWGLDVEKCGPRGCVGPQVENALVIMRCESNGIPFATAGPDNEQGVVGLFQHRRVYWPERVARARSRGFSALPGDATPWNPEHNIIVAALLVWESRETLIGNLTYGRPWSDGPEPWGHWDGSSRYCADPPLVTP
;
A
#
# COMPACT_ATOMS: atom_id res chain seq x y z
N MET A 1 -4.14 48.33 -20.59
CA MET A 1 -3.22 47.94 -21.68
C MET A 1 -3.15 46.42 -21.72
N PRO A 2 -3.62 45.78 -22.79
CA PRO A 2 -3.68 44.33 -22.92
C PRO A 2 -2.39 43.78 -23.56
N GLY A 3 -2.10 42.50 -23.30
CA GLY A 3 -1.17 41.74 -24.13
C GLY A 3 0.15 41.35 -23.46
N LEU A 4 0.09 40.60 -22.37
CA LEU A 4 1.18 39.69 -22.02
C LEU A 4 0.77 38.29 -22.44
N PHE A 5 1.15 37.96 -23.68
CA PHE A 5 1.15 36.61 -24.22
C PHE A 5 1.96 35.69 -23.29
N VAL A 6 1.27 34.91 -22.46
CA VAL A 6 1.85 33.72 -21.86
C VAL A 6 2.03 32.70 -22.98
N ARG A 7 3.19 32.77 -23.64
CA ARG A 7 3.72 31.68 -24.47
C ARG A 7 3.81 30.44 -23.57
N ARG A 8 2.78 29.59 -23.60
CA ARG A 8 2.86 28.20 -23.14
C ARG A 8 3.99 27.54 -23.92
N ARG A 9 5.16 27.41 -23.27
CA ARG A 9 6.21 26.50 -23.71
C ARG A 9 5.61 25.10 -23.66
N ARG A 10 5.23 24.56 -24.82
CA ARG A 10 5.08 23.13 -25.03
C ARG A 10 6.48 22.53 -24.91
N ALA A 11 6.92 22.30 -23.68
CA ALA A 11 8.13 21.55 -23.38
C ALA A 11 7.72 20.09 -23.22
N THR A 12 8.02 19.32 -24.27
CA THR A 12 8.60 17.96 -24.19
C THR A 12 8.08 17.03 -23.09
N ALA A 13 7.18 16.13 -23.49
CA ALA A 13 7.12 14.76 -22.99
C ALA A 13 6.93 13.82 -24.20
N TRP A 14 8.00 13.69 -24.97
CA TRP A 14 8.21 12.68 -26.02
C TRP A 14 9.34 11.77 -25.53
N TRP A 15 9.05 10.90 -24.57
CA TRP A 15 9.90 9.82 -24.03
C TRP A 15 8.91 8.95 -23.22
N VAL A 16 8.62 7.67 -23.45
CA VAL A 16 9.25 6.56 -24.17
C VAL A 16 8.10 5.70 -24.73
N LEU A 17 7.95 5.63 -26.05
CA LEU A 17 7.22 4.54 -26.70
C LEU A 17 8.21 3.82 -27.61
N ALA A 18 9.07 3.04 -26.96
CA ALA A 18 9.94 2.07 -27.59
C ALA A 18 9.70 0.72 -26.92
N VAL A 19 8.43 0.27 -26.92
CA VAL A 19 8.17 -1.16 -26.92
C VAL A 19 8.20 -1.55 -28.38
N ALA A 20 9.23 -2.31 -28.73
CA ALA A 20 9.38 -2.90 -30.03
C ALA A 20 8.14 -3.75 -30.33
N VAL A 21 7.19 -3.20 -31.09
CA VAL A 21 6.33 -4.02 -31.94
C VAL A 21 7.25 -4.59 -33.01
N ALA A 22 7.95 -5.65 -32.64
CA ALA A 22 8.64 -6.50 -33.60
C ALA A 22 7.54 -7.00 -34.54
N ALA A 23 7.57 -6.48 -35.76
CA ALA A 23 6.75 -6.97 -36.85
C ALA A 23 6.89 -8.49 -36.89
N ILE A 24 5.78 -9.19 -36.63
CA ILE A 24 5.63 -10.61 -36.87
C ILE A 24 5.64 -10.78 -38.39
N ALA A 25 6.84 -10.79 -38.98
CA ALA A 25 7.03 -11.31 -40.31
C ALA A 25 6.84 -12.83 -40.22
N PRO A 26 5.98 -13.45 -41.04
CA PRO A 26 5.90 -14.90 -41.12
C PRO A 26 7.19 -15.41 -41.73
N ILE A 27 8.16 -15.76 -40.89
CA ILE A 27 9.36 -16.48 -41.30
C ILE A 27 8.88 -17.90 -41.57
N SER A 28 8.67 -18.21 -42.84
CA SER A 28 8.46 -19.56 -43.38
C SER A 28 9.75 -20.38 -43.29
N GLY A 29 10.33 -20.47 -42.09
CA GLY A 29 11.39 -21.39 -41.76
C GLY A 29 10.77 -22.71 -41.33
N THR A 30 11.32 -23.82 -41.81
CA THR A 30 11.06 -25.15 -41.28
C THR A 30 11.15 -25.09 -39.76
N ALA A 31 10.02 -25.29 -39.06
CA ALA A 31 9.94 -25.22 -37.62
C ALA A 31 10.79 -26.34 -37.00
N GLU A 32 12.06 -26.05 -36.76
CA GLU A 32 12.81 -26.79 -35.75
C GLU A 32 12.03 -26.64 -34.44
N ALA A 33 11.61 -27.76 -33.87
CA ALA A 33 10.78 -27.78 -32.68
C ALA A 33 11.50 -27.02 -31.55
N ARG A 34 11.04 -25.80 -31.28
CA ARG A 34 11.55 -24.99 -30.17
C ARG A 34 11.31 -25.79 -28.89
N THR A 35 12.39 -26.12 -28.18
CA THR A 35 12.29 -26.74 -26.86
C THR A 35 11.95 -25.66 -25.84
N VAL A 36 10.83 -25.82 -25.13
CA VAL A 36 10.43 -24.89 -24.07
C VAL A 36 11.04 -25.42 -22.79
N THR A 37 11.70 -24.53 -22.06
CA THR A 37 12.34 -24.87 -20.79
C THR A 37 11.42 -24.55 -19.62
N ARG A 38 11.61 -25.25 -18.50
CA ARG A 38 10.91 -24.93 -17.24
C ARG A 38 11.13 -23.48 -16.82
N ALA A 39 12.33 -22.94 -17.06
CA ALA A 39 12.67 -21.55 -16.78
C ALA A 39 11.84 -20.56 -17.62
N GLU A 40 11.52 -20.88 -18.88
CA GLU A 40 10.65 -20.04 -19.72
C GLU A 40 9.20 -20.03 -19.20
N VAL A 41 8.68 -21.18 -18.75
CA VAL A 41 7.35 -21.26 -18.13
C VAL A 41 7.30 -20.43 -16.85
N GLU A 42 8.30 -20.58 -15.96
CA GLU A 42 8.39 -19.82 -14.72
C GLU A 42 8.56 -18.32 -14.98
N ALA A 43 9.33 -17.93 -16.00
CA ALA A 43 9.50 -16.54 -16.41
C ALA A 43 8.22 -15.93 -16.97
N ALA A 44 7.46 -16.68 -17.78
CA ALA A 44 6.19 -16.22 -18.34
C ALA A 44 5.13 -16.04 -17.25
N ALA A 45 5.03 -16.97 -16.30
CA ALA A 45 4.16 -16.85 -15.14
C ALA A 45 4.56 -15.65 -14.25
N ALA A 46 5.86 -15.42 -14.05
CA ALA A 46 6.36 -14.26 -13.31
C ALA A 46 6.04 -12.94 -14.04
N ALA A 47 6.13 -12.91 -15.36
CA ALA A 47 5.77 -11.74 -16.16
C ALA A 47 4.27 -11.42 -16.07
N GLU A 48 3.40 -12.43 -16.11
CA GLU A 48 1.96 -12.26 -15.87
C GLU A 48 1.69 -11.68 -14.47
N ALA A 49 2.31 -12.23 -13.43
CA ALA A 49 2.16 -11.73 -12.06
C ALA A 49 2.62 -10.28 -11.91
N GLN A 50 3.77 -9.92 -12.50
CA GLN A 50 4.26 -8.54 -12.50
C GLN A 50 3.32 -7.58 -13.25
N ALA A 51 2.73 -8.02 -14.36
CA ALA A 51 1.75 -7.21 -15.09
C ALA A 51 0.46 -7.01 -14.30
N ALA A 52 0.03 -8.01 -13.54
CA ALA A 52 -1.12 -7.92 -12.63
C ALA A 52 -0.85 -6.91 -11.50
N ASP A 53 0.29 -7.02 -10.81
CA ASP A 53 0.69 -6.07 -9.77
C ASP A 53 0.78 -4.63 -10.31
N ALA A 54 1.28 -4.47 -11.52
CA ALA A 54 1.37 -3.17 -12.18
C ALA A 54 0.00 -2.57 -12.52
N LEU A 55 -0.98 -3.40 -12.91
CA LEU A 55 -2.36 -2.99 -13.13
C LEU A 55 -3.00 -2.54 -11.81
N ASP A 56 -2.87 -3.34 -10.74
CA ASP A 56 -3.41 -3.01 -9.42
C ASP A 56 -2.88 -1.67 -8.90
N LEU A 57 -1.58 -1.41 -9.09
CA LEU A 57 -0.97 -0.13 -8.74
C LEU A 57 -1.56 1.03 -9.56
N ALA A 58 -1.79 0.85 -10.86
CA ALA A 58 -2.39 1.86 -11.73
C ALA A 58 -3.84 2.16 -11.32
N GLU A 59 -4.63 1.14 -10.95
CA GLU A 59 -6.00 1.30 -10.45
C GLU A 59 -6.04 2.08 -9.13
N GLN A 60 -5.12 1.78 -8.21
CA GLN A 60 -4.96 2.55 -6.97
C GLN A 60 -4.62 4.02 -7.24
N GLN A 61 -3.76 4.30 -8.21
CA GLN A 61 -3.42 5.67 -8.61
C GLN A 61 -4.63 6.40 -9.21
N LEU A 62 -5.43 5.73 -10.04
CA LEU A 62 -6.67 6.27 -10.59
C LEU A 62 -7.69 6.57 -9.48
N ALA A 63 -7.84 5.68 -8.50
CA ALA A 63 -8.73 5.89 -7.36
C ALA A 63 -8.31 7.12 -6.52
N ARG A 64 -7.00 7.28 -6.26
CA ARG A 64 -6.47 8.47 -5.57
C ARG A 64 -6.72 9.75 -6.36
N ALA A 65 -6.39 9.78 -7.65
CA ALA A 65 -6.61 10.94 -8.51
C ALA A 65 -8.11 11.34 -8.58
N THR A 66 -9.00 10.34 -8.61
CA THR A 66 -10.45 10.56 -8.59
C THR A 66 -10.89 11.18 -7.27
N GLY A 67 -10.41 10.66 -6.14
CA GLY A 67 -10.69 11.23 -4.81
C GLY A 67 -10.17 12.66 -4.65
N ASP A 68 -9.00 12.97 -5.24
CA ASP A 68 -8.43 14.33 -5.23
C ASP A 68 -9.30 15.30 -6.03
N ARG A 69 -9.68 14.92 -7.26
CA ARG A 69 -10.59 15.70 -8.11
C ARG A 69 -11.90 16.02 -7.38
N ASP A 70 -12.50 15.03 -6.71
CA ASP A 70 -13.78 15.20 -6.04
C ASP A 70 -13.67 16.16 -4.84
N ARG A 71 -12.56 16.12 -4.09
CA ARG A 71 -12.27 17.10 -3.03
C ARG A 71 -12.15 18.54 -3.56
N TYR A 72 -11.55 18.73 -4.74
CA TYR A 72 -11.47 20.05 -5.37
C TYR A 72 -12.82 20.54 -5.89
N ARG A 73 -13.65 19.65 -6.45
CA ARG A 73 -15.03 19.98 -6.84
C ARG A 73 -15.85 20.44 -5.64
N GLU A 74 -15.78 19.71 -4.53
CA GLU A 74 -16.45 20.12 -3.28
C GLU A 74 -15.90 21.47 -2.75
N SER A 75 -14.59 21.71 -2.90
CA SER A 75 -14.00 23.01 -2.53
C SER A 75 -14.57 24.16 -3.37
N LEU A 76 -14.79 23.95 -4.67
CA LEU A 76 -15.44 24.94 -5.54
C LEU A 76 -16.88 25.20 -5.13
N GLU A 77 -17.65 24.17 -4.78
CA GLU A 77 -19.02 24.32 -4.28
C GLU A 77 -19.07 25.13 -2.98
N ARG A 78 -18.12 24.89 -2.07
CA ARG A 78 -17.99 25.71 -0.83
C ARG A 78 -17.62 27.16 -1.12
N ILE A 79 -16.79 27.42 -2.13
CA ILE A 79 -16.45 28.80 -2.55
C ILE A 79 -17.68 29.49 -3.14
N ALA A 80 -18.43 28.81 -4.02
CA ALA A 80 -19.67 29.34 -4.60
C ALA A 80 -20.71 29.67 -3.52
N ALA A 81 -20.92 28.77 -2.56
CA ALA A 81 -21.84 29.03 -1.44
C ALA A 81 -21.41 30.24 -0.59
N ARG A 82 -20.09 30.45 -0.39
CA ARG A 82 -19.57 31.64 0.29
C ARG A 82 -19.77 32.93 -0.52
N GLN A 83 -19.68 32.86 -1.85
CA GLN A 83 -19.96 34.00 -2.72
C GLN A 83 -21.44 34.39 -2.67
N ASP A 84 -22.36 33.42 -2.69
CA ASP A 84 -23.80 33.66 -2.57
C ASP A 84 -24.15 34.27 -1.20
N ASP A 85 -23.59 33.75 -0.11
CA ASP A 85 -23.75 34.34 1.22
C ASP A 85 -23.20 35.78 1.29
N LEU A 86 -22.03 36.04 0.70
CA LEU A 86 -21.45 37.38 0.65
C LEU A 86 -22.34 38.34 -0.17
N ALA A 87 -22.91 37.88 -1.28
CA ALA A 87 -23.83 38.65 -2.11
C ALA A 87 -25.12 38.98 -1.33
N GLY A 88 -25.67 38.01 -0.59
CA GLY A 88 -26.81 38.21 0.29
C GLY A 88 -26.54 39.25 1.39
N ARG A 89 -25.38 39.14 2.06
CA ARG A 89 -24.94 40.13 3.06
C ARG A 89 -24.72 41.52 2.46
N SER A 90 -24.14 41.61 1.27
CA SER A 90 -23.94 42.87 0.55
C SER A 90 -25.28 43.55 0.21
N ALA A 91 -26.26 42.79 -0.27
CA ALA A 91 -27.60 43.30 -0.57
C ALA A 91 -28.31 43.80 0.70
N ALA A 92 -28.26 43.04 1.80
CA ALA A 92 -28.85 43.42 3.09
C ALA A 92 -28.19 44.69 3.68
N ASN A 93 -26.86 44.79 3.61
CA ASN A 93 -26.12 45.96 4.06
C ASN A 93 -26.46 47.20 3.21
N THR A 94 -26.56 47.04 1.88
CA THR A 94 -26.95 48.13 0.98
C THR A 94 -28.36 48.65 1.29
N ALA A 95 -29.32 47.75 1.53
CA ALA A 95 -30.67 48.13 1.93
C ALA A 95 -30.67 48.90 3.27
N THR A 96 -29.90 48.44 4.25
CA THR A 96 -29.76 49.08 5.56
C THR A 96 -29.15 50.48 5.45
N VAL A 97 -28.09 50.65 4.64
CA VAL A 97 -27.46 51.96 4.40
C VAL A 97 -28.44 52.91 3.70
N ARG A 98 -29.17 52.44 2.68
CA ARG A 98 -30.18 53.25 1.97
C ARG A 98 -31.30 53.71 2.90
N ASP A 99 -31.85 52.81 3.70
CA ASP A 99 -32.89 53.11 4.70
C ASP A 99 -32.39 54.12 5.74
N ARG A 100 -31.15 53.97 6.21
CA ARG A 100 -30.52 54.93 7.14
C ARG A 100 -30.33 56.32 6.50
N VAL A 101 -29.83 56.39 5.26
CA VAL A 101 -29.68 57.65 4.51
C VAL A 101 -31.05 58.32 4.27
N ALA A 102 -32.07 57.55 3.88
CA ALA A 102 -33.43 58.06 3.70
C ALA A 102 -34.00 58.65 4.99
N ARG A 103 -33.85 57.95 6.13
CA ARG A 103 -34.25 58.48 7.45
C ARG A 103 -33.52 59.77 7.80
N MET A 104 -32.21 59.84 7.58
CA MET A 104 -31.42 61.06 7.82
C MET A 104 -31.90 62.23 6.95
N TYR A 105 -32.19 61.98 5.67
CA TYR A 105 -32.70 62.99 4.74
C TYR A 105 -34.09 63.49 5.15
N MET A 106 -35.01 62.58 5.52
CA MET A 106 -36.35 62.95 5.99
C MET A 106 -36.31 63.79 7.27
N VAL A 107 -35.42 63.46 8.22
CA VAL A 107 -35.21 64.25 9.45
C VAL A 107 -34.62 65.63 9.13
N ALA A 108 -33.79 65.76 8.10
CA ALA A 108 -33.26 67.05 7.66
C ALA A 108 -34.28 67.91 6.90
N GLY A 109 -35.20 67.28 6.15
CA GLY A 109 -36.23 67.95 5.34
C GLY A 109 -37.53 68.27 6.09
N ALA A 110 -37.83 67.59 7.20
CA ALA A 110 -38.93 67.94 8.09
C ALA A 110 -38.59 69.26 8.81
N GLY A 111 -39.02 70.38 8.22
CA GLY A 111 -38.65 71.77 8.52
C GLY A 111 -39.00 72.34 9.90
N THR A 112 -38.76 71.59 10.97
CA THR A 112 -38.76 72.08 12.36
C THR A 112 -37.39 71.90 13.02
N VAL A 113 -36.30 71.99 12.26
CA VAL A 113 -35.03 72.41 12.86
C VAL A 113 -35.11 73.92 13.05
N ARG A 114 -35.87 74.36 14.06
CA ARG A 114 -35.64 75.69 14.63
C ARG A 114 -34.21 75.65 15.14
N LEU A 115 -33.29 76.19 14.34
CA LEU A 115 -31.96 76.62 14.78
C LEU A 115 -32.16 77.73 15.81
N ALA A 116 -32.61 77.36 17.01
CA ALA A 116 -32.27 78.14 18.18
C ALA A 116 -30.76 77.96 18.34
N VAL A 117 -30.01 79.03 18.11
CA VAL A 117 -28.53 79.10 18.12
C VAL A 117 -27.97 78.85 19.53
N GLU A 118 -28.75 78.27 20.45
CA GLU A 118 -28.37 78.13 21.87
C GLU A 118 -27.58 76.85 22.18
N ASP A 119 -27.49 75.86 21.28
CA ASP A 119 -26.73 74.64 21.56
C ASP A 119 -25.80 74.20 20.41
N VAL A 120 -24.68 74.91 20.28
CA VAL A 120 -23.56 74.57 19.39
C VAL A 120 -23.02 73.16 19.68
N ALA A 121 -23.12 72.68 20.93
CA ALA A 121 -22.66 71.35 21.32
C ALA A 121 -23.55 70.26 20.71
N ALA A 122 -24.88 70.46 20.71
CA ALA A 122 -25.82 69.53 20.07
C ALA A 122 -25.61 69.41 18.55
N PHE A 123 -25.34 70.52 17.86
CA PHE A 123 -25.01 70.50 16.43
C PHE A 123 -23.69 69.75 16.15
N THR A 124 -22.66 70.02 16.94
CA THR A 124 -21.34 69.39 16.80
C THR A 124 -21.40 67.88 17.07
N ALA A 125 -22.14 67.46 18.09
CA ALA A 125 -22.37 66.04 18.39
C ALA A 125 -23.10 65.32 17.24
N LYS A 126 -24.10 65.96 16.62
CA LYS A 126 -24.81 65.42 15.46
C LYS A 126 -23.90 65.23 14.25
N MET A 127 -23.05 66.21 13.95
CA MET A 127 -22.08 66.10 12.84
C MET A 127 -21.01 65.03 13.09
N ALA A 128 -20.51 64.91 14.33
CA ALA A 128 -19.57 63.85 14.70
C ALA A 128 -20.19 62.45 14.57
N TYR A 129 -21.45 62.28 14.98
CA TYR A 129 -22.19 61.03 14.82
C TYR A 129 -22.39 60.63 13.35
N LEU A 130 -22.73 61.60 12.48
CA LEU A 130 -22.86 61.36 11.04
C LEU A 130 -21.51 60.96 10.41
N GLY A 131 -20.41 61.61 10.81
CA GLY A 131 -19.07 61.22 10.38
C GLY A 131 -18.70 59.80 10.80
N ALA A 132 -19.00 59.42 12.04
CA ALA A 132 -18.75 58.08 12.55
C ALA A 132 -19.55 57.00 11.80
N ILE A 133 -20.81 57.26 11.46
CA ILE A 133 -21.65 56.35 10.67
C ILE A 133 -21.10 56.21 9.25
N ALA A 134 -20.83 57.32 8.57
CA ALA A 134 -20.33 57.29 7.18
C ALA A 134 -19.01 56.53 7.08
N GLU A 135 -18.13 56.70 8.06
CA GLU A 135 -16.88 55.96 8.16
C GLU A 135 -17.09 54.47 8.46
N SER A 136 -18.03 54.12 9.34
CA SER A 136 -18.41 52.73 9.60
C SER A 136 -18.96 52.05 8.34
N ASP A 137 -19.87 52.71 7.62
CA ASP A 137 -20.48 52.18 6.41
C ASP A 137 -19.44 52.04 5.29
N ARG A 138 -18.52 53.01 5.16
CA ARG A 138 -17.38 52.94 4.23
C ARG A 138 -16.49 51.74 4.53
N ARG A 139 -16.12 51.51 5.79
CA ARG A 139 -15.32 50.35 6.19
C ARG A 139 -16.03 49.03 5.87
N THR A 140 -17.34 48.93 6.11
CA THR A 140 -18.11 47.73 5.73
C THR A 140 -18.07 47.49 4.22
N VAL A 141 -18.26 48.52 3.39
CA VAL A 141 -18.21 48.39 1.92
C VAL A 141 -16.81 47.99 1.44
N VAL A 142 -15.75 48.60 1.98
CA VAL A 142 -14.36 48.26 1.64
C VAL A 142 -14.04 46.82 2.01
N ASN A 143 -14.44 46.37 3.20
CA ASN A 143 -14.23 44.99 3.64
C ASN A 143 -14.99 44.00 2.75
N LEU A 144 -16.24 44.28 2.38
CA LEU A 144 -17.01 43.44 1.47
C LEU A 144 -16.34 43.36 0.09
N ALA A 145 -15.87 44.49 -0.45
CA ALA A 145 -15.19 44.52 -1.75
C ALA A 145 -13.88 43.72 -1.72
N PHE A 146 -13.11 43.81 -0.62
CA PHE A 146 -11.91 43.01 -0.43
C PHE A 146 -12.24 41.50 -0.38
N SER A 147 -13.22 41.10 0.42
CA SER A 147 -13.64 39.70 0.51
C SER A 147 -14.18 39.16 -0.82
N ALA A 148 -14.88 39.99 -1.61
CA ALA A 148 -15.38 39.59 -2.92
C ALA A 148 -14.22 39.35 -3.91
N ASN A 149 -13.22 40.21 -3.92
CA ASN A 149 -12.03 40.05 -4.77
C ASN A 149 -11.20 38.82 -4.36
N ASP A 150 -11.04 38.58 -3.06
CA ASP A 150 -10.33 37.41 -2.55
C ASP A 150 -11.04 36.10 -2.94
N LEU A 151 -12.36 36.03 -2.76
CA LEU A 151 -13.15 34.86 -3.19
C LEU A 151 -13.07 34.63 -4.69
N ALA A 152 -13.11 35.69 -5.51
CA ALA A 152 -12.95 35.56 -6.97
C ALA A 152 -11.56 35.01 -7.34
N GLY A 153 -10.50 35.45 -6.64
CA GLY A 153 -9.15 34.92 -6.81
C GLY A 153 -9.05 33.44 -6.44
N LEU A 154 -9.63 33.05 -5.29
CA LEU A 154 -9.68 31.66 -4.84
C LEU A 154 -10.48 30.76 -5.80
N GLU A 155 -11.58 31.26 -6.36
CA GLU A 155 -12.40 30.54 -7.33
C GLU A 155 -11.61 30.24 -8.63
N VAL A 156 -10.89 31.23 -9.16
CA VAL A 156 -10.04 31.04 -10.35
C VAL A 156 -8.95 30.02 -10.07
N ALA A 157 -8.23 30.16 -8.94
CA ALA A 157 -7.17 29.23 -8.56
C ALA A 157 -7.70 27.79 -8.36
N ALA A 158 -8.88 27.65 -7.74
CA ALA A 158 -9.50 26.35 -7.53
C ALA A 158 -9.97 25.72 -8.85
N ARG A 159 -10.44 26.51 -9.83
CA ARG A 159 -10.78 26.01 -11.17
C ARG A 159 -9.55 25.54 -11.94
N ASP A 160 -8.46 26.29 -11.88
CA ASP A 160 -7.19 25.90 -12.53
C ASP A 160 -6.63 24.60 -11.91
N GLN A 161 -6.74 24.46 -10.59
CA GLN A 161 -6.35 23.23 -9.90
C GLN A 161 -7.27 22.07 -10.27
N LEU A 162 -8.60 22.27 -10.33
CA LEU A 162 -9.54 21.24 -10.75
C LEU A 162 -9.22 20.74 -12.16
N ALA A 163 -8.95 21.65 -13.10
CA ALA A 163 -8.56 21.27 -14.47
C ALA A 163 -7.26 20.44 -14.50
N THR A 164 -6.32 20.74 -13.61
CA THR A 164 -5.08 19.96 -13.46
C THR A 164 -5.36 18.56 -12.92
N GLU A 165 -6.23 18.41 -11.91
CA GLU A 165 -6.61 17.10 -11.38
C GLU A 165 -7.47 16.29 -12.36
N GLU A 166 -8.35 16.94 -13.13
CA GLU A 166 -9.11 16.27 -14.20
C GLU A 166 -8.18 15.71 -15.28
N GLN A 167 -7.11 16.43 -15.63
CA GLN A 167 -6.08 15.91 -16.51
C GLN A 167 -5.34 14.71 -15.89
N ARG A 168 -4.98 14.77 -14.60
CA ARG A 168 -4.34 13.63 -13.91
C ARG A 168 -5.24 12.39 -13.87
N VAL A 169 -6.55 12.56 -13.69
CA VAL A 169 -7.52 11.45 -13.77
C VAL A 169 -7.52 10.86 -15.18
N ALA A 170 -7.51 11.68 -16.22
CA ALA A 170 -7.44 11.20 -17.60
C ALA A 170 -6.13 10.44 -17.87
N ASP A 171 -4.99 10.94 -17.40
CA ASP A 171 -3.68 10.30 -17.55
C ASP A 171 -3.63 8.96 -16.78
N ALA A 172 -4.15 8.91 -15.56
CA ALA A 172 -4.22 7.69 -14.76
C ALA A 172 -5.16 6.64 -15.39
N ALA A 173 -6.29 7.07 -15.94
CA ALA A 173 -7.21 6.17 -16.66
C ALA A 173 -6.57 5.59 -17.93
N ALA A 174 -5.80 6.40 -18.66
CA ALA A 174 -5.02 5.92 -19.80
C ALA A 174 -3.94 4.91 -19.37
N ALA A 175 -3.30 5.11 -18.22
CA ALA A 175 -2.34 4.17 -17.65
C ALA A 175 -2.99 2.83 -17.29
N VAL A 176 -4.17 2.83 -16.66
CA VAL A 176 -4.95 1.60 -16.39
C VAL A 176 -5.26 0.85 -17.68
N ALA A 177 -5.73 1.54 -18.70
CA ALA A 177 -6.02 0.92 -20.00
C ALA A 177 -4.77 0.30 -20.65
N ALA A 178 -3.62 0.99 -20.57
CA ALA A 178 -2.36 0.46 -21.07
C ALA A 178 -1.89 -0.79 -20.30
N ARG A 179 -1.93 -0.75 -18.95
CA ARG A 179 -1.54 -1.90 -18.10
C ARG A 179 -2.48 -3.10 -18.25
N SER A 180 -3.77 -2.87 -18.46
CA SER A 180 -4.71 -3.94 -18.77
C SER A 180 -4.32 -4.65 -20.08
N GLY A 181 -3.95 -3.89 -21.11
CA GLY A 181 -3.48 -4.47 -22.37
C GLY A 181 -2.17 -5.25 -22.24
N GLU A 182 -1.25 -4.79 -21.38
CA GLU A 182 -0.01 -5.52 -21.07
C GLU A 182 -0.28 -6.83 -20.32
N LEU A 183 -1.21 -6.83 -19.36
CA LEU A 183 -1.63 -8.03 -18.63
C LEU A 183 -2.28 -9.05 -19.56
N ASP A 184 -3.15 -8.61 -20.48
CA ASP A 184 -3.77 -9.49 -21.47
C ASP A 184 -2.73 -10.10 -22.41
N ALA A 185 -1.72 -9.33 -22.82
CA ALA A 185 -0.61 -9.82 -23.62
C ALA A 185 0.24 -10.85 -22.86
N ALA A 186 0.58 -10.57 -21.60
CA ALA A 186 1.35 -11.49 -20.75
C ALA A 186 0.59 -12.81 -20.50
N ARG A 187 -0.73 -12.75 -20.28
CA ARG A 187 -1.60 -13.93 -20.19
C ARG A 187 -1.60 -14.76 -21.46
N ALA A 188 -1.69 -14.11 -22.61
CA ALA A 188 -1.66 -14.80 -23.90
C ALA A 188 -0.31 -15.51 -24.14
N GLU A 189 0.80 -14.86 -23.79
CA GLU A 189 2.14 -15.43 -23.88
C GLU A 189 2.33 -16.61 -22.92
N ASN A 190 1.95 -16.45 -21.64
CA ASN A 190 2.01 -17.52 -20.65
C ASN A 190 1.17 -18.74 -21.07
N ALA A 191 -0.03 -18.51 -21.60
CA ALA A 191 -0.90 -19.58 -22.11
C ALA A 191 -0.26 -20.32 -23.30
N ALA A 192 0.38 -19.59 -24.23
CA ALA A 192 1.07 -20.19 -25.37
C ALA A 192 2.27 -21.06 -24.93
N ILE A 193 3.13 -20.51 -24.05
CA ILE A 193 4.31 -21.21 -23.52
C ILE A 193 3.89 -22.45 -22.72
N SER A 194 2.85 -22.33 -21.89
CA SER A 194 2.32 -23.45 -21.11
C SER A 194 1.73 -24.56 -22.00
N ALA A 195 1.05 -24.20 -23.09
CA ALA A 195 0.53 -25.17 -24.05
C ALA A 195 1.66 -25.93 -24.78
N GLU A 196 2.72 -25.23 -25.22
CA GLU A 196 3.89 -25.85 -25.83
C GLU A 196 4.63 -26.78 -24.85
N TRP A 197 4.81 -26.34 -23.60
CA TRP A 197 5.39 -27.14 -22.53
C TRP A 197 4.59 -28.42 -22.28
N GLN A 198 3.26 -28.33 -22.23
CA GLN A 198 2.38 -29.49 -22.02
C GLN A 198 2.51 -30.50 -23.15
N LEU A 199 2.58 -30.06 -24.40
CA LEU A 199 2.82 -30.95 -25.56
C LEU A 199 4.17 -31.67 -25.46
N GLN A 200 5.22 -30.99 -25.01
CA GLN A 200 6.54 -31.60 -24.81
C GLN A 200 6.54 -32.63 -23.67
N GLU A 201 5.86 -32.31 -22.56
CA GLU A 201 5.76 -33.18 -21.40
C GLU A 201 4.92 -34.43 -21.70
N ASP A 202 3.84 -34.29 -22.47
CA ASP A 202 3.03 -35.43 -22.94
C ASP A 202 3.83 -36.32 -23.90
N ALA A 203 4.61 -35.73 -24.81
CA ALA A 203 5.51 -36.48 -25.68
C ALA A 203 6.60 -37.23 -24.88
N ARG A 204 7.16 -36.60 -23.84
CA ARG A 204 8.13 -37.21 -22.93
C ARG A 204 7.53 -38.39 -22.17
N ARG A 205 6.30 -38.25 -21.65
CA ARG A 205 5.59 -39.34 -20.97
C ARG A 205 5.29 -40.50 -21.92
N ALA A 206 4.80 -40.22 -23.12
CA ALA A 206 4.53 -41.25 -24.13
C ALA A 206 5.80 -42.02 -24.53
N ALA A 207 6.96 -41.35 -24.61
CA ALA A 207 8.24 -41.98 -24.86
C ALA A 207 8.67 -42.92 -23.71
N ILE A 208 8.54 -42.47 -22.46
CA ILE A 208 8.83 -43.29 -21.27
C ILE A 208 7.91 -44.52 -21.21
N GLU A 209 6.61 -44.34 -21.46
CA GLU A 209 5.65 -45.45 -21.49
C GLU A 209 5.93 -46.45 -22.62
N ALA A 210 6.38 -45.97 -23.79
CA ALA A 210 6.79 -46.83 -24.89
C ALA A 210 8.05 -47.64 -24.54
N GLU A 211 9.02 -47.02 -23.86
CA GLU A 211 10.23 -47.69 -23.38
C GLU A 211 9.89 -48.75 -22.31
N LEU A 212 9.05 -48.42 -21.33
CA LEU A 212 8.58 -49.37 -20.33
C LEU A 212 7.88 -50.58 -20.97
N ARG A 213 6.98 -50.35 -21.94
CA ARG A 213 6.33 -51.45 -22.69
C ARG A 213 7.33 -52.30 -23.48
N ALA A 214 8.37 -51.69 -24.04
CA ALA A 214 9.42 -52.43 -24.73
C ALA A 214 10.26 -53.29 -23.75
N GLN A 215 10.56 -52.77 -22.56
CA GLN A 215 11.25 -53.51 -21.50
C GLN A 215 10.40 -54.68 -20.98
N GLU A 216 9.09 -54.47 -20.76
CA GLU A 216 8.15 -55.53 -20.37
C GLU A 216 8.07 -56.63 -21.43
N ALA A 217 7.98 -56.27 -22.71
CA ALA A 217 7.97 -57.23 -23.81
C ALA A 217 9.29 -58.02 -23.89
N ALA A 218 10.43 -57.37 -23.65
CA ALA A 218 11.74 -58.03 -23.60
C ALA A 218 11.85 -59.01 -22.42
N LEU A 219 11.35 -58.64 -21.24
CA LEU A 219 11.31 -59.51 -20.06
C LEU A 219 10.39 -60.72 -20.30
N GLN A 220 9.21 -60.52 -20.89
CA GLN A 220 8.32 -61.63 -21.25
C GLN A 220 8.98 -62.60 -22.22
N ALA A 221 9.68 -62.10 -23.26
CA ALA A 221 10.42 -62.92 -24.21
C ALA A 221 11.59 -63.70 -23.57
N ALA A 222 12.27 -63.11 -22.58
CA ALA A 222 13.33 -63.79 -21.83
C ALA A 222 12.76 -64.93 -20.94
N THR A 223 11.56 -64.75 -20.38
CA THR A 223 10.96 -65.71 -19.45
C THR A 223 10.44 -66.97 -20.15
N THR A 224 9.99 -66.88 -21.41
CA THR A 224 9.60 -68.04 -22.24
C THR A 224 10.78 -68.90 -22.70
N THR A 225 12.02 -68.43 -22.53
CA THR A 225 13.24 -69.16 -22.89
C THR A 225 13.86 -69.83 -21.65
N THR A 226 13.10 -70.68 -20.95
CA THR A 226 13.67 -71.55 -19.90
C THR A 226 13.07 -72.95 -19.97
N THR A 227 13.69 -73.85 -20.75
CA THR A 227 13.52 -75.31 -20.61
C THR A 227 14.91 -75.98 -20.62
N SER A 228 15.31 -76.51 -19.44
CA SER A 228 16.39 -77.48 -19.12
C SER A 228 17.88 -77.03 -19.09
N PRO A 229 18.75 -77.72 -18.31
CA PRO A 229 18.68 -77.99 -16.87
C PRO A 229 19.86 -77.35 -16.10
N THR A 230 19.70 -77.30 -14.78
CA THR A 230 20.62 -76.74 -13.79
C THR A 230 21.89 -77.58 -13.61
N THR A 231 23.06 -76.95 -13.81
CA THR A 231 24.34 -77.41 -13.21
C THR A 231 24.73 -76.40 -12.14
N THR A 232 24.82 -76.89 -10.92
CA THR A 232 25.21 -76.14 -9.71
C THR A 232 26.69 -75.78 -9.77
N THR A 233 27.01 -74.49 -9.72
CA THR A 233 28.36 -74.00 -9.33
C THR A 233 28.20 -72.84 -8.36
N THR A 234 28.53 -73.13 -7.10
CA THR A 234 28.61 -72.17 -6.00
C THR A 234 29.98 -71.50 -6.03
N THR A 235 30.02 -70.19 -6.26
CA THR A 235 31.21 -69.39 -5.92
C THR A 235 30.78 -68.02 -5.45
N GLY A 236 31.13 -67.72 -4.20
CA GLY A 236 30.74 -66.52 -3.49
C GLY A 236 31.26 -65.24 -4.12
N SER A 237 30.37 -64.26 -4.22
CA SER A 237 30.72 -62.87 -4.46
C SER A 237 30.17 -62.03 -3.32
N ALA A 238 31.07 -61.21 -2.79
CA ALA A 238 30.90 -60.39 -1.62
C ALA A 238 29.69 -59.45 -1.74
N VAL A 239 28.91 -59.39 -0.66
CA VAL A 239 27.85 -58.42 -0.46
C VAL A 239 28.50 -57.07 -0.19
N THR A 240 28.58 -56.22 -1.22
CA THR A 240 28.90 -54.81 -1.05
C THR A 240 27.69 -54.15 -0.40
N THR A 241 27.77 -53.94 0.91
CA THR A 241 26.75 -53.24 1.70
C THR A 241 26.90 -51.75 1.40
N THR A 242 26.08 -51.21 0.51
CA THR A 242 25.99 -49.76 0.29
C THR A 242 25.20 -49.16 1.45
N THR A 243 25.92 -48.59 2.41
CA THR A 243 25.35 -47.78 3.49
C THR A 243 24.70 -46.54 2.86
N LEU A 244 23.37 -46.51 2.77
CA LEU A 244 22.64 -45.29 2.48
C LEU A 244 23.02 -44.27 3.56
N GLY A 245 23.54 -43.11 3.14
CA GLY A 245 23.75 -41.99 4.02
C GLY A 245 22.42 -41.61 4.64
N THR A 246 22.29 -41.81 5.95
CA THR A 246 21.19 -41.30 6.77
C THR A 246 21.11 -39.80 6.52
N THR A 247 20.13 -39.38 5.72
CA THR A 247 19.77 -37.97 5.63
C THR A 247 19.17 -37.62 6.98
N THR A 248 19.91 -36.90 7.80
CA THR A 248 19.40 -36.35 9.05
C THR A 248 18.35 -35.31 8.69
N THR A 249 17.10 -35.73 8.53
CA THR A 249 15.97 -34.81 8.51
C THR A 249 15.93 -34.23 9.93
N THR A 250 16.47 -33.03 10.09
CA THR A 250 16.32 -32.24 11.32
C THR A 250 14.84 -31.97 11.47
N THR A 251 14.16 -32.82 12.23
CA THR A 251 12.80 -32.53 12.68
C THR A 251 12.85 -31.14 13.35
N PRO A 252 12.03 -30.17 12.92
CA PRO A 252 11.93 -28.89 13.60
C PRO A 252 11.77 -29.15 15.10
N GLY A 253 12.54 -28.44 15.93
CA GLY A 253 12.49 -28.64 17.37
C GLY A 253 11.05 -28.57 17.86
N ASP A 254 10.67 -29.49 18.75
CA ASP A 254 9.36 -29.46 19.40
C ASP A 254 9.33 -28.25 20.34
N TYR A 255 8.99 -27.08 19.80
CA TYR A 255 8.91 -25.82 20.53
C TYR A 255 7.62 -25.72 21.36
N GLY A 256 6.98 -26.85 21.69
CA GLY A 256 5.69 -26.89 22.37
C GLY A 256 4.54 -26.35 21.51
N TRP A 257 4.69 -26.42 20.18
CA TRP A 257 3.66 -25.99 19.24
C TRP A 257 2.57 -27.06 19.13
N ASP A 258 1.33 -26.65 19.39
CA ASP A 258 0.13 -27.44 19.15
C ASP A 258 -0.52 -27.00 17.82
N PRO A 259 -0.61 -27.87 16.80
CA PRO A 259 -1.30 -27.58 15.55
C PRO A 259 -2.75 -27.10 15.74
N GLY A 260 -3.43 -27.54 16.81
CA GLY A 260 -4.80 -27.14 17.13
C GLY A 260 -4.91 -25.85 17.95
N GLY A 261 -3.81 -25.36 18.53
CA GLY A 261 -3.82 -24.20 19.43
C GLY A 261 -3.97 -22.85 18.73
N GLY A 262 -3.75 -22.81 17.41
CA GLY A 262 -3.77 -21.59 16.60
C GLY A 262 -2.86 -20.50 17.16
N VAL A 263 -3.19 -19.23 16.97
CA VAL A 263 -2.39 -18.11 17.54
C VAL A 263 -2.51 -17.99 19.06
N GLY A 264 -3.60 -18.50 19.66
CA GLY A 264 -3.90 -18.30 21.08
C GLY A 264 -2.85 -18.89 22.02
N GLN A 265 -2.19 -19.97 21.61
CA GLN A 265 -1.12 -20.62 22.38
C GLN A 265 0.08 -19.69 22.66
N TRP A 266 0.30 -18.68 21.82
CA TRP A 266 1.45 -17.77 21.94
C TRP A 266 1.21 -16.57 22.85
N ARG A 267 -0.02 -16.39 23.36
CA ARG A 267 -0.43 -15.23 24.16
C ARG A 267 0.43 -15.04 25.41
N THR A 268 0.71 -16.11 26.15
CA THR A 268 1.54 -16.05 27.37
C THR A 268 2.96 -15.61 27.05
N LEU A 269 3.53 -16.14 25.96
CA LEU A 269 4.87 -15.82 25.49
C LEU A 269 4.96 -14.36 25.02
N LEU A 270 3.98 -13.90 24.23
CA LEU A 270 3.84 -12.50 23.81
C LEU A 270 3.76 -11.55 25.01
N THR A 271 2.90 -11.87 25.98
CA THR A 271 2.71 -11.02 27.16
C THR A 271 4.01 -10.86 27.95
N ARG A 272 4.76 -11.95 28.15
CA ARG A 272 6.08 -11.91 28.81
C ARG A 272 7.05 -11.02 28.04
N ILE A 273 7.29 -11.32 26.76
CA ILE A 273 8.31 -10.63 25.96
C ILE A 273 7.97 -9.16 25.74
N PHE A 274 6.71 -8.82 25.47
CA PHE A 274 6.30 -7.43 25.29
C PHE A 274 6.44 -6.62 26.59
N SER A 275 6.20 -7.24 27.74
CA SER A 275 6.46 -6.61 29.04
C SER A 275 7.96 -6.39 29.25
N GLU A 276 8.80 -7.37 28.93
CA GLU A 276 10.27 -7.26 29.05
C GLU A 276 10.87 -6.16 28.15
N TRP A 277 10.26 -5.87 27.00
CA TRP A 277 10.69 -4.78 26.10
C TRP A 277 10.40 -3.36 26.63
N GLY A 278 9.79 -3.22 27.80
CA GLY A 278 9.39 -1.90 28.32
C GLY A 278 8.28 -1.26 27.46
N LEU A 279 7.47 -2.09 26.82
CA LEU A 279 6.21 -1.66 26.20
C LEU A 279 5.10 -1.47 27.25
N ASP A 280 5.47 -1.51 28.53
CA ASP A 280 4.61 -1.30 29.68
C ASP A 280 4.72 0.15 30.23
N VAL A 281 4.25 0.33 31.46
CA VAL A 281 3.35 1.40 31.94
C VAL A 281 3.94 2.83 31.89
N GLU A 282 5.25 2.99 31.99
CA GLU A 282 5.89 4.28 32.28
C GLU A 282 5.64 5.36 31.21
N LYS A 283 5.49 4.97 29.94
CA LYS A 283 5.20 5.87 28.82
C LYS A 283 3.77 5.75 28.27
N CYS A 284 2.97 4.84 28.80
CA CYS A 284 1.64 4.49 28.29
C CYS A 284 0.48 4.94 29.18
N GLY A 285 0.80 5.54 30.34
CA GLY A 285 -0.19 5.98 31.31
C GLY A 285 -0.94 4.81 31.98
N PRO A 286 -1.96 5.13 32.80
CA PRO A 286 -2.59 4.18 33.72
C PRO A 286 -3.41 3.05 33.05
N ARG A 287 -3.56 3.05 31.72
CA ARG A 287 -4.35 2.05 30.99
C ARG A 287 -3.53 0.85 30.50
N GLY A 288 -2.20 0.92 30.53
CA GLY A 288 -1.30 -0.15 30.06
C GLY A 288 -1.36 -0.39 28.54
N CYS A 289 -0.20 -0.52 27.88
CA CYS A 289 -0.14 -0.78 26.43
C CYS A 289 0.00 -2.27 26.08
N VAL A 290 0.42 -3.11 27.03
CA VAL A 290 0.77 -4.51 26.71
C VAL A 290 -0.44 -5.30 26.23
N GLY A 291 -1.60 -5.20 26.92
CA GLY A 291 -2.81 -5.93 26.53
C GLY A 291 -3.23 -5.71 25.07
N PRO A 292 -3.50 -4.45 24.66
CA PRO A 292 -3.82 -4.13 23.28
C PRO A 292 -2.73 -4.53 22.27
N GLN A 293 -1.46 -4.39 22.63
CA GLN A 293 -0.36 -4.79 21.74
C GLN A 293 -0.26 -6.30 21.55
N VAL A 294 -0.53 -7.09 22.60
CA VAL A 294 -0.62 -8.55 22.50
C VAL A 294 -1.77 -8.96 21.58
N GLU A 295 -2.93 -8.29 21.66
CA GLU A 295 -4.03 -8.56 20.72
C GLU A 295 -3.64 -8.24 19.27
N ASN A 296 -3.01 -7.08 19.03
CA ASN A 296 -2.54 -6.72 17.68
C ASN A 296 -1.49 -7.73 17.18
N ALA A 297 -0.57 -8.16 18.04
CA ALA A 297 0.43 -9.17 17.71
C ALA A 297 -0.22 -10.51 17.31
N LEU A 298 -1.29 -10.93 18.00
CA LEU A 298 -2.04 -12.14 17.68
C LEU A 298 -2.79 -12.03 16.36
N VAL A 299 -3.33 -10.85 16.03
CA VAL A 299 -3.98 -10.58 14.73
C VAL A 299 -2.96 -10.68 13.60
N ILE A 300 -1.79 -10.04 13.75
CA ILE A 300 -0.71 -10.13 12.75
C ILE A 300 -0.26 -11.58 12.60
N MET A 301 0.05 -12.26 13.70
CA MET A 301 0.48 -13.65 13.66
C MET A 301 -0.55 -14.58 12.98
N ARG A 302 -1.85 -14.30 13.15
CA ARG A 302 -2.91 -15.05 12.47
C ARG A 302 -2.85 -14.87 10.96
N CYS A 303 -2.59 -13.64 10.53
CA CYS A 303 -2.49 -13.26 9.12
C CYS A 303 -1.22 -13.81 8.46
N GLU A 304 -0.09 -13.67 9.16
CA GLU A 304 1.23 -13.94 8.62
C GLU A 304 1.56 -15.44 8.61
N SER A 305 1.13 -16.19 9.64
CA SER A 305 1.53 -17.60 9.79
C SER A 305 0.43 -18.53 10.27
N ASN A 306 -0.76 -18.02 10.56
CA ASN A 306 -1.81 -18.73 11.29
C ASN A 306 -1.33 -19.33 12.64
N GLY A 307 -0.27 -18.77 13.23
CA GLY A 307 0.34 -19.28 14.46
C GLY A 307 1.31 -20.46 14.25
N ILE A 308 1.72 -20.74 13.02
CA ILE A 308 2.66 -21.82 12.66
C ILE A 308 4.10 -21.26 12.70
N PRO A 309 4.96 -21.68 13.63
CA PRO A 309 6.28 -21.08 13.82
C PRO A 309 7.30 -21.41 12.72
N PHE A 310 6.98 -22.37 11.86
CA PHE A 310 7.78 -22.76 10.70
C PHE A 310 7.10 -22.40 9.37
N ALA A 311 6.07 -21.55 9.39
CA ALA A 311 5.47 -21.02 8.16
C ALA A 311 6.51 -20.28 7.33
N THR A 312 6.50 -20.52 6.03
CA THR A 312 7.37 -19.86 5.05
C THR A 312 6.53 -19.37 3.88
N ALA A 313 6.81 -18.15 3.40
CA ALA A 313 6.23 -17.65 2.16
C ALA A 313 7.29 -17.02 1.26
N GLY A 314 7.07 -17.13 -0.05
CA GLY A 314 8.03 -16.71 -1.08
C GLY A 314 9.11 -17.77 -1.38
N PRO A 315 10.07 -17.45 -2.26
CA PRO A 315 11.10 -18.38 -2.68
C PRO A 315 12.01 -18.81 -1.52
N ASP A 316 12.55 -20.04 -1.59
CA ASP A 316 13.47 -20.65 -0.61
C ASP A 316 14.83 -19.93 -0.45
N ASN A 317 14.99 -18.77 -1.09
CA ASN A 317 16.18 -17.94 -1.05
C ASN A 317 16.10 -16.87 0.08
N GLU A 318 17.04 -15.93 0.08
CA GLU A 318 17.16 -14.88 1.11
C GLU A 318 15.98 -13.89 1.15
N GLN A 319 15.15 -13.88 0.10
CA GLN A 319 13.99 -13.00 -0.01
C GLN A 319 12.72 -13.56 0.64
N GLY A 320 12.69 -14.87 0.94
CA GLY A 320 11.60 -15.51 1.63
C GLY A 320 11.37 -14.94 3.04
N VAL A 321 10.13 -15.02 3.48
CA VAL A 321 9.69 -14.66 4.83
C VAL A 321 9.41 -15.91 5.65
N VAL A 322 9.71 -15.86 6.95
CA VAL A 322 9.71 -17.05 7.81
C VAL A 322 9.21 -16.78 9.23
N GLY A 323 8.57 -17.79 9.80
CA GLY A 323 8.15 -17.87 11.20
C GLY A 323 6.89 -17.08 11.54
N LEU A 324 6.63 -16.91 12.84
CA LEU A 324 5.34 -16.42 13.33
C LEU A 324 4.92 -15.05 12.77
N PHE A 325 5.87 -14.14 12.64
CA PHE A 325 5.69 -12.79 12.09
C PHE A 325 6.29 -12.62 10.68
N GLN A 326 6.52 -13.72 9.94
CA GLN A 326 7.01 -13.71 8.55
C GLN A 326 8.18 -12.73 8.33
N HIS A 327 9.24 -12.89 9.13
CA HIS A 327 10.42 -12.06 9.00
C HIS A 327 11.20 -12.42 7.75
N ARG A 328 11.63 -11.42 6.96
CA ARG A 328 12.55 -11.63 5.83
C ARG A 328 13.88 -12.21 6.32
N ARG A 329 14.32 -13.32 5.72
CA ARG A 329 15.54 -14.04 6.12
C ARG A 329 16.80 -13.17 6.01
N VAL A 330 16.91 -12.36 4.97
CA VAL A 330 18.06 -11.46 4.75
C VAL A 330 18.31 -10.49 5.91
N TYR A 331 17.26 -10.02 6.60
CA TYR A 331 17.39 -9.06 7.71
C TYR A 331 17.49 -9.73 9.07
N TRP A 332 17.32 -11.05 9.15
CA TRP A 332 17.25 -11.73 10.42
C TRP A 332 18.54 -11.63 11.25
N PRO A 333 19.76 -11.89 10.71
CA PRO A 333 20.99 -11.78 11.48
C PRO A 333 21.21 -10.39 12.08
N GLU A 334 20.89 -9.35 11.31
CA GLU A 334 20.98 -7.96 11.77
C GLU A 334 20.01 -7.70 12.92
N ARG A 335 18.75 -8.13 12.80
CA ARG A 335 17.73 -7.97 13.84
C ARG A 335 18.09 -8.69 15.15
N VAL A 336 18.64 -9.90 15.06
CA VAL A 336 19.16 -10.62 16.22
C VAL A 336 20.28 -9.84 16.89
N ALA A 337 21.24 -9.32 16.12
CA ALA A 337 22.33 -8.51 16.65
C ALA A 337 21.81 -7.23 17.34
N ARG A 338 20.80 -6.56 16.77
CA ARG A 338 20.16 -5.39 17.38
C ARG A 338 19.38 -5.74 18.64
N ALA A 339 18.61 -6.83 18.67
CA ALA A 339 17.89 -7.25 19.86
C ALA A 339 18.85 -7.52 21.03
N ARG A 340 19.97 -8.21 20.75
CA ARG A 340 21.01 -8.49 21.75
C ARG A 340 21.67 -7.22 22.29
N SER A 341 21.98 -6.25 21.43
CA SER A 341 22.60 -4.99 21.87
C SER A 341 21.68 -4.10 22.72
N ARG A 342 20.36 -4.35 22.66
CA ARG A 342 19.33 -3.61 23.41
C ARG A 342 18.92 -4.24 24.74
N GLY A 343 19.57 -5.32 25.17
CA GLY A 343 19.36 -5.92 26.48
C GLY A 343 18.76 -7.31 26.49
N PHE A 344 18.37 -7.87 25.33
CA PHE A 344 17.99 -9.28 25.22
C PHE A 344 19.22 -10.18 25.05
N SER A 345 20.12 -10.14 26.03
CA SER A 345 21.33 -10.98 26.03
C SER A 345 21.03 -12.47 26.05
N ALA A 346 19.83 -12.86 26.50
CA ALA A 346 19.31 -14.22 26.45
C ALA A 346 19.03 -14.72 25.02
N LEU A 347 18.89 -13.82 24.03
CA LEU A 347 18.76 -14.21 22.64
C LEU A 347 20.13 -14.70 22.13
N PRO A 348 20.26 -15.97 21.72
CA PRO A 348 21.55 -16.51 21.30
C PRO A 348 21.96 -15.90 19.95
N GLY A 349 23.27 -15.89 19.67
CA GLY A 349 23.80 -15.28 18.44
C GLY A 349 23.38 -16.02 17.16
N ASP A 350 23.10 -17.31 17.29
CA ASP A 350 22.55 -18.22 16.29
C ASP A 350 21.03 -18.40 16.42
N ALA A 351 20.34 -17.43 17.02
CA ALA A 351 18.88 -17.44 17.14
C ALA A 351 18.23 -17.70 15.78
N THR A 352 17.34 -18.68 15.73
CA THR A 352 16.58 -19.06 14.54
C THR A 352 15.20 -18.39 14.51
N PRO A 353 14.72 -17.86 13.37
CA PRO A 353 13.33 -17.38 13.19
C PRO A 353 12.24 -18.42 13.45
N TRP A 354 12.59 -19.71 13.44
CA TRP A 354 11.67 -20.83 13.59
C TRP A 354 11.38 -21.14 15.06
N ASN A 355 12.21 -20.61 15.96
CA ASN A 355 11.94 -20.65 17.40
C ASN A 355 10.94 -19.53 17.73
N PRO A 356 9.75 -19.86 18.26
CA PRO A 356 8.71 -18.89 18.61
C PRO A 356 9.20 -17.73 19.49
N GLU A 357 9.99 -18.03 20.51
CA GLU A 357 10.51 -17.03 21.45
C GLU A 357 11.46 -16.06 20.75
N HIS A 358 12.38 -16.56 19.93
CA HIS A 358 13.28 -15.70 19.16
C HIS A 358 12.51 -14.82 18.17
N ASN A 359 11.53 -15.40 17.46
CA ASN A 359 10.67 -14.70 16.52
C ASN A 359 9.91 -13.55 17.22
N ILE A 360 9.29 -13.84 18.37
CA ILE A 360 8.55 -12.86 19.16
C ILE A 360 9.47 -11.77 19.74
N ILE A 361 10.69 -12.10 20.20
CA ILE A 361 11.66 -11.11 20.68
C ILE A 361 12.00 -10.10 19.57
N VAL A 362 12.25 -10.59 18.34
CA VAL A 362 12.55 -9.72 17.20
C VAL A 362 11.33 -8.92 16.76
N ALA A 363 10.13 -9.48 16.79
CA ALA A 363 8.90 -8.73 16.51
C ALA A 363 8.71 -7.58 17.53
N ALA A 364 8.92 -7.85 18.82
CA ALA A 364 8.81 -6.84 19.86
C ALA A 364 9.88 -5.74 19.75
N LEU A 365 11.12 -6.06 19.33
CA LEU A 365 12.14 -5.07 18.95
C LEU A 365 11.60 -4.12 17.89
N LEU A 366 11.01 -4.65 16.82
CA LEU A 366 10.54 -3.83 15.70
C LEU A 366 9.39 -2.90 16.11
N VAL A 367 8.47 -3.38 16.95
CA VAL A 367 7.40 -2.55 17.55
C VAL A 367 8.01 -1.43 18.38
N TRP A 368 9.01 -1.76 19.21
CA TRP A 368 9.71 -0.78 20.04
C TRP A 368 10.47 0.27 19.21
N GLU A 369 11.24 -0.14 18.20
CA GLU A 369 11.99 0.77 17.30
C GLU A 369 11.05 1.72 16.56
N SER A 370 9.92 1.19 16.10
CA SER A 370 8.89 1.98 15.43
C SER A 370 8.33 3.03 16.39
N ARG A 371 8.04 2.66 17.64
CA ARG A 371 7.53 3.57 18.68
C ARG A 371 8.47 4.70 18.99
N GLU A 372 9.73 4.39 19.26
CA GLU A 372 10.69 5.44 19.59
C GLU A 372 10.90 6.38 18.40
N THR A 373 10.82 5.87 17.17
CA THR A 373 10.87 6.72 15.97
C THR A 373 9.65 7.64 15.87
N LEU A 374 8.44 7.13 16.12
CA LEU A 374 7.21 7.93 16.12
C LEU A 374 7.24 9.00 17.23
N ILE A 375 7.63 8.63 18.45
CA ILE A 375 7.78 9.58 19.56
C ILE A 375 8.80 10.67 19.20
N GLY A 376 9.92 10.29 18.59
CA GLY A 376 10.92 11.22 18.08
C GLY A 376 10.31 12.21 17.08
N ASN A 377 9.64 11.70 16.04
CA ASN A 377 8.99 12.54 15.02
C ASN A 377 7.99 13.53 15.61
N LEU A 378 7.10 13.06 16.50
CA LEU A 378 6.11 13.90 17.16
C LEU A 378 6.77 14.97 18.04
N THR A 379 7.85 14.63 18.73
CA THR A 379 8.63 15.58 19.56
C THR A 379 9.23 16.71 18.71
N TYR A 380 9.59 16.42 17.45
CA TYR A 380 10.11 17.40 16.49
C TYR A 380 9.03 18.05 15.60
N GLY A 381 7.74 17.87 15.91
CA GLY A 381 6.63 18.46 15.14
C GLY A 381 6.45 17.88 13.74
N ARG A 382 7.02 16.71 13.46
CA ARG A 382 6.82 15.99 12.20
C ARG A 382 5.49 15.24 12.23
N PRO A 383 4.79 15.11 11.08
CA PRO A 383 3.57 14.34 11.01
C PRO A 383 3.83 12.86 11.32
N TRP A 384 2.79 12.17 11.79
CA TRP A 384 2.83 10.74 12.09
C TRP A 384 3.27 9.88 10.88
N SER A 385 2.99 10.36 9.66
CA SER A 385 3.37 9.74 8.38
C SER A 385 4.86 9.77 8.07
N ASP A 386 5.66 10.58 8.79
CA ASP A 386 7.12 10.62 8.63
C ASP A 386 7.82 9.49 9.39
N GLY A 387 7.06 8.68 10.14
CA GLY A 387 7.57 7.48 10.80
C GLY A 387 7.85 6.37 9.80
N PRO A 388 8.74 5.42 10.12
CA PRO A 388 8.89 4.22 9.34
C PRO A 388 7.52 3.51 9.26
N GLU A 389 7.13 3.11 8.05
CA GLU A 389 5.90 2.38 7.73
C GLU A 389 5.58 1.11 8.54
N PRO A 390 6.47 0.46 9.34
CA PRO A 390 6.07 -0.58 10.28
C PRO A 390 4.82 -0.26 11.11
N TRP A 391 4.51 0.99 11.46
CA TRP A 391 3.25 1.29 12.14
C TRP A 391 2.00 0.91 11.35
N GLY A 392 2.02 0.97 10.01
CA GLY A 392 0.90 0.55 9.16
C GLY A 392 0.55 -0.94 9.29
N HIS A 393 1.53 -1.78 9.66
CA HIS A 393 1.31 -3.20 9.93
C HIS A 393 0.75 -3.47 11.34
N TRP A 394 0.91 -2.54 12.30
CA TRP A 394 0.55 -2.73 13.72
C TRP A 394 -0.63 -1.88 14.24
N ASP A 395 -0.99 -0.80 13.54
CA ASP A 395 -1.98 0.20 13.97
C ASP A 395 -3.44 -0.24 13.77
N GLY A 396 -3.77 -0.94 12.68
CA GLY A 396 -5.19 -1.21 12.43
C GLY A 396 -5.61 -1.60 11.01
N SER A 397 -4.70 -2.05 10.16
CA SER A 397 -5.07 -2.59 8.85
C SER A 397 -5.58 -4.04 8.94
N SER A 398 -6.60 -4.24 9.77
CA SER A 398 -7.57 -5.34 9.69
C SER A 398 -8.17 -5.53 8.29
N ARG A 399 -7.96 -4.57 7.36
CA ARG A 399 -8.34 -4.69 5.95
C ARG A 399 -7.47 -5.65 5.14
N TYR A 400 -6.20 -5.88 5.50
CA TYR A 400 -5.34 -6.81 4.75
C TYR A 400 -5.56 -8.28 5.13
N CYS A 401 -6.13 -8.53 6.31
CA CYS A 401 -6.32 -9.88 6.85
C CYS A 401 -7.79 -10.31 6.87
N ALA A 402 -8.67 -9.59 6.16
CA ALA A 402 -10.09 -9.91 6.07
C ALA A 402 -10.37 -11.13 5.18
N ASP A 403 -9.46 -11.46 4.27
CA ASP A 403 -9.49 -12.67 3.45
C ASP A 403 -8.16 -13.43 3.62
N PRO A 404 -8.13 -14.60 4.29
CA PRO A 404 -6.89 -15.34 4.48
C PRO A 404 -6.37 -15.85 3.12
N PRO A 405 -5.09 -15.63 2.76
CA PRO A 405 -4.47 -16.39 1.68
C PRO A 405 -4.51 -17.87 2.05
N LEU A 406 -4.85 -18.72 1.08
CA LEU A 406 -4.80 -20.17 1.21
C LEU A 406 -3.34 -20.60 1.43
N VAL A 407 -2.93 -20.73 2.69
CA VAL A 407 -1.67 -21.40 3.04
C VAL A 407 -1.92 -22.89 2.89
N THR A 408 -1.38 -23.49 1.82
CA THR A 408 -1.31 -24.95 1.70
C THR A 408 -0.35 -25.50 2.76
N PRO A 409 -0.72 -26.59 3.46
CA PRO A 409 0.10 -27.20 4.51
C PRO A 409 1.44 -27.73 4.02
#